data_AF-C4WVD4-F1
#
_entry.id   AF-C4WVD4-F1
#
_cell.length_a   1.000
_cell.length_b   1.000
_cell.length_c   1.000
_cell.angle_alpha   90.00
_cell.angle_beta   90.00
_cell.angle_gamma   90.00
#
_symmetry.space_group_name_H-M   'P 1'
#
loop_
_entity.id
_entity.type
_entity.pdbx_description
1 polymer ?
#
loop_
_entity_poly.entity_id
_entity_poly.type
_entity_poly.pdbx_seq_one_letter_code
_entity_poly.pdbx_strand_id
1 'polypeptide(L)'
;MYLRPIIRTLVNAQRLHFNNKFVTMSAMEAKYSTKISDPTLSLPLETADPELYALVSQESQRQKKGLELIASENFTSVSVLQCLGSCLTNKYSEGLPGARYYGGNQVIDQIEVLCQKRCLEAFSLDPNLWGVNVQPYSGSPANVEAYTALIGGGKGRIMGGYFINI
;
A
#
# COMPACT_ATOMS: atom_id res chain seq x y z
N MET A 1 -17.79 -3.25 27.34
CA MET A 1 -16.63 -3.79 28.10
C MET A 1 -15.79 -4.79 27.28
N TYR A 2 -15.59 -4.55 25.97
CA TYR A 2 -14.90 -5.49 25.05
C TYR A 2 -13.80 -4.86 24.19
N LEU A 3 -13.50 -3.55 24.35
CA LEU A 3 -12.50 -2.84 23.56
C LEU A 3 -11.05 -3.01 24.06
N ARG A 4 -10.88 -3.24 25.37
CA ARG A 4 -9.54 -3.37 25.99
C ARG A 4 -8.75 -4.61 25.49
N PRO A 5 -9.37 -5.78 25.28
CA PRO A 5 -8.66 -6.94 24.72
C PRO A 5 -8.20 -6.69 23.27
N ILE A 6 -9.05 -6.10 22.43
CA ILE A 6 -8.76 -5.90 20.99
C ILE A 6 -7.62 -4.90 20.78
N ILE A 7 -7.65 -3.78 21.50
CA ILE A 7 -6.57 -2.78 21.46
C ILE A 7 -5.26 -3.38 21.96
N ARG A 8 -5.31 -4.17 23.04
CA ARG A 8 -4.10 -4.83 23.58
C ARG A 8 -3.55 -5.88 22.63
N THR A 9 -4.39 -6.59 21.87
CA THR A 9 -3.95 -7.54 20.84
C THR A 9 -3.37 -6.84 19.62
N LEU A 10 -3.94 -5.71 19.17
CA LEU A 10 -3.40 -4.92 18.05
C LEU A 10 -2.07 -4.24 18.41
N VAL A 11 -1.97 -3.66 19.60
CA VAL A 11 -0.73 -3.07 20.13
C VAL A 11 0.35 -4.15 20.37
N ASN A 12 -0.05 -5.35 20.81
CA ASN A 12 0.88 -6.48 20.94
C ASN A 12 1.24 -7.16 19.60
N ALA A 13 0.41 -7.08 18.56
CA ALA A 13 0.76 -7.55 17.23
C ALA A 13 1.87 -6.69 16.58
N GLN A 14 1.90 -5.40 16.91
CA GLN A 14 3.02 -4.49 16.62
C GLN A 14 4.25 -4.72 17.53
N ARG A 15 4.17 -5.65 18.49
CA ARG A 15 5.24 -6.05 19.40
C ARG A 15 6.12 -7.18 18.83
N LEU A 16 5.79 -7.69 17.65
CA LEU A 16 6.73 -8.50 16.90
C LEU A 16 7.84 -7.56 16.43
N HIS A 17 8.98 -7.73 17.09
CA HIS A 17 10.30 -7.31 16.64
C HIS A 17 10.32 -6.88 15.17
N PHE A 18 10.85 -5.69 14.90
CA PHE A 18 11.52 -5.36 13.64
C PHE A 18 12.76 -6.27 13.42
N ASN A 19 12.68 -7.56 13.78
CA ASN A 19 13.49 -8.60 13.19
C ASN A 19 12.94 -8.75 11.77
N ASN A 20 13.38 -7.85 10.89
CA ASN A 20 13.26 -7.96 9.46
C ASN A 20 13.91 -9.28 9.02
N LYS A 21 13.17 -10.39 9.12
CA LYS A 21 13.35 -11.55 8.25
C LYS A 21 12.98 -11.21 6.79
N PHE A 22 12.67 -9.94 6.49
CA PHE A 22 12.35 -9.42 5.16
C PHE A 22 13.52 -9.48 4.16
N VAL A 23 14.76 -9.69 4.60
CA VAL A 23 15.89 -9.98 3.69
C VAL A 23 16.15 -11.48 3.55
N THR A 24 15.64 -12.31 4.46
CA THR A 24 15.78 -13.77 4.36
C THR A 24 14.45 -14.39 3.95
N MET A 25 14.01 -14.07 2.73
CA MET A 25 13.49 -15.17 1.93
C MET A 25 14.62 -16.19 1.90
N SER A 26 14.41 -17.34 2.56
CA SER A 26 15.18 -18.55 2.31
C SER A 26 15.42 -18.59 0.81
N ALA A 27 16.69 -18.52 0.41
CA ALA A 27 17.14 -18.63 -0.96
C ALA A 27 16.61 -19.96 -1.49
N MET A 28 15.40 -19.92 -2.04
CA MET A 28 14.77 -21.07 -2.65
C MET A 28 15.44 -21.21 -4.01
N GLU A 29 16.54 -21.96 -3.99
CA GLU A 29 17.28 -22.60 -5.08
C GLU A 29 16.88 -22.18 -6.51
N ALA A 30 17.16 -20.93 -6.88
CA ALA A 30 17.22 -20.56 -8.27
C ALA A 30 18.61 -20.95 -8.80
N LYS A 31 18.66 -21.95 -9.68
CA LYS A 31 19.85 -22.42 -10.42
C LYS A 31 20.53 -21.35 -11.31
N TYR A 32 20.24 -20.08 -11.12
CA TYR A 32 20.87 -18.94 -11.77
C TYR A 32 21.37 -17.96 -10.71
N SER A 33 22.54 -18.29 -10.15
CA SER A 33 23.31 -17.39 -9.29
C SER A 33 23.92 -16.27 -10.13
N THR A 34 23.11 -15.30 -10.56
CA THR A 34 23.65 -13.97 -10.86
C THR A 34 24.04 -13.35 -9.53
N LYS A 35 25.34 -13.26 -9.25
CA LYS A 35 25.85 -12.48 -8.12
C LYS A 35 25.24 -11.09 -8.23
N ILE A 36 24.35 -10.71 -7.30
CA ILE A 36 23.96 -9.30 -7.16
C ILE A 36 25.28 -8.56 -6.89
N SER A 37 25.70 -7.75 -7.84
CA SER A 37 27.06 -7.19 -7.89
C SER A 37 27.29 -6.13 -6.82
N ASP A 38 26.23 -5.57 -6.26
CA ASP A 38 26.28 -4.61 -5.18
C ASP A 38 25.75 -5.22 -3.87
N PRO A 39 26.61 -5.48 -2.88
CA PRO A 39 26.19 -6.04 -1.60
C PRO A 39 25.27 -5.09 -0.81
N THR A 40 25.26 -3.80 -1.12
CA THR A 40 24.47 -2.79 -0.39
C THR A 40 22.97 -2.96 -0.58
N LEU A 41 22.52 -3.52 -1.72
CA LEU A 41 21.11 -3.77 -2.02
C LEU A 41 20.45 -4.81 -1.10
N SER A 42 21.27 -5.58 -0.37
CA SER A 42 20.80 -6.58 0.59
C SER A 42 20.87 -6.13 2.05
N LEU A 43 21.42 -4.94 2.32
CA LEU A 43 21.59 -4.47 3.69
C LEU A 43 20.24 -4.07 4.30
N PRO A 44 19.97 -4.46 5.56
CA PRO A 44 18.84 -3.92 6.31
C PRO A 44 18.96 -2.40 6.47
N LEU A 45 17.81 -1.71 6.58
CA LEU A 45 17.76 -0.25 6.76
C LEU A 45 18.64 0.24 7.92
N GLU A 46 18.66 -0.49 9.04
CA GLU A 46 19.49 -0.16 10.22
C GLU A 46 20.98 -0.06 9.89
N THR A 47 21.47 -0.86 8.95
CA THR A 47 22.89 -0.86 8.53
C THR A 47 23.12 0.05 7.32
N ALA A 48 22.19 0.07 6.37
CA ALA A 48 22.29 0.86 5.15
C ALA A 48 22.16 2.37 5.42
N ASP A 49 21.26 2.75 6.33
CA ASP A 49 20.99 4.14 6.72
C ASP A 49 20.57 4.21 8.22
N PRO A 50 21.55 4.23 9.14
CA PRO A 50 21.29 4.27 10.58
C PRO A 50 20.56 5.55 11.03
N GLU A 51 20.76 6.67 10.33
CA GLU A 51 20.12 7.95 10.66
C GLU A 51 18.62 7.87 10.38
N LEU A 52 18.23 7.38 9.20
CA LEU A 52 16.83 7.16 8.86
C LEU A 52 16.17 6.11 9.77
N TYR A 53 16.89 5.03 10.09
CA TYR A 53 16.39 4.02 11.02
C TYR A 53 16.08 4.59 12.41
N ALA A 54 16.93 5.50 12.91
CA ALA A 54 16.70 6.18 14.18
C ALA A 54 15.43 7.05 14.13
N LEU A 55 15.20 7.78 13.04
CA LEU A 55 13.99 8.60 12.85
C LEU A 55 12.72 7.74 12.76
N VAL A 56 12.75 6.64 12.00
CA VAL A 56 11.64 5.68 11.91
C VAL A 56 11.32 5.08 13.28
N SER A 57 12.36 4.74 14.06
CA SER A 57 12.21 4.24 15.42
C SER A 57 11.58 5.29 16.34
N GLN A 58 11.97 6.56 16.22
CA GLN A 58 11.38 7.67 16.97
C GLN A 58 9.90 7.85 16.65
N GLU A 59 9.50 7.82 15.38
CA GLU A 59 8.09 7.93 14.98
C GLU A 59 7.27 6.73 15.46
N SER A 60 7.83 5.51 15.40
CA SER A 60 7.17 4.33 15.97
C SER A 60 6.90 4.50 17.47
N GLN A 61 7.81 5.12 18.21
CA GLN A 61 7.61 5.40 19.64
C GLN A 61 6.60 6.52 19.89
N ARG A 62 6.56 7.55 19.03
CA ARG A 62 5.57 8.62 19.10
C ARG A 62 4.16 8.04 18.96
N GLN A 63 3.91 7.27 17.89
CA GLN A 63 2.62 6.63 17.63
C GLN A 63 2.16 5.69 18.76
N LYS A 64 3.09 5.02 19.44
CA LYS A 64 2.78 4.12 20.57
C LYS A 64 2.41 4.85 21.85
N LYS A 65 2.91 6.07 22.03
CA LYS A 65 2.74 6.87 23.26
C LYS A 65 1.66 7.93 23.12
N GLY A 66 1.37 8.35 21.88
CA GLY A 66 0.36 9.34 21.55
C GLY A 66 -1.07 8.78 21.58
N LEU A 67 -2.02 9.66 21.87
CA LEU A 67 -3.42 9.45 21.54
C LEU A 67 -3.67 10.13 20.19
N GLU A 68 -3.68 9.35 19.12
CA GLU A 68 -3.89 9.88 17.77
C GLU A 68 -5.40 10.14 17.56
N LEU A 69 -5.76 11.42 17.48
CA LEU A 69 -7.16 11.90 17.37
C LEU A 69 -7.46 12.54 16.01
N ILE A 70 -6.52 12.49 15.08
CA ILE A 70 -6.72 13.00 13.72
C ILE A 70 -7.65 12.03 13.00
N ALA A 71 -8.84 12.50 12.61
CA ALA A 71 -9.93 11.66 12.10
C ALA A 71 -9.58 10.88 10.81
N SER A 72 -8.61 11.37 10.02
CA SER A 72 -8.15 10.74 8.79
C SER A 72 -6.95 9.81 8.97
N GLU A 73 -6.34 9.78 10.16
CA GLU A 73 -5.22 8.88 10.44
C GLU A 73 -5.71 7.52 10.94
N ASN A 74 -4.95 6.48 10.67
CA ASN A 74 -5.24 5.12 11.12
C ASN A 74 -3.98 4.26 11.16
N PHE A 75 -4.01 3.18 11.93
CA PHE A 75 -2.95 2.17 11.96
C PHE A 75 -3.33 1.00 11.06
N THR A 76 -2.56 0.79 9.99
CA THR A 76 -2.78 -0.36 9.12
C THR A 76 -2.25 -1.67 9.72
N SER A 77 -2.72 -2.79 9.17
CA SER A 77 -2.28 -4.12 9.61
C SER A 77 -0.86 -4.43 9.14
N VAL A 78 -0.16 -5.29 9.89
CA VAL A 78 1.17 -5.78 9.50
C VAL A 78 1.11 -6.43 8.12
N SER A 79 0.12 -7.26 7.82
CA SER A 79 -0.04 -7.91 6.51
C SER A 79 -0.10 -6.93 5.33
N VAL A 80 -0.68 -5.75 5.52
CA VAL A 80 -0.69 -4.70 4.48
C VAL A 80 0.73 -4.14 4.29
N LEU A 81 1.46 -3.85 5.37
CA LEU A 81 2.84 -3.38 5.30
C LEU A 81 3.77 -4.42 4.65
N GLN A 82 3.56 -5.71 4.95
CA GLN A 82 4.33 -6.80 4.35
C GLN A 82 4.14 -6.87 2.83
N CYS A 83 2.91 -6.65 2.36
CA CYS A 83 2.62 -6.58 0.92
C CYS A 83 3.25 -5.33 0.29
N LEU A 84 3.15 -4.17 0.95
CA LEU A 84 3.69 -2.90 0.47
C LEU A 84 5.22 -2.95 0.29
N GLY A 85 5.93 -3.60 1.20
CA GLY A 85 7.39 -3.79 1.14
C GLY A 85 7.85 -5.01 0.33
N SER A 86 6.99 -5.61 -0.48
CA SER A 86 7.30 -6.84 -1.24
C SER A 86 7.91 -6.55 -2.63
N CYS A 87 8.28 -7.62 -3.35
CA CYS A 87 8.83 -7.52 -4.71
C CYS A 87 7.87 -6.95 -5.75
N LEU A 88 6.59 -6.73 -5.42
CA LEU A 88 5.61 -6.16 -6.33
C LEU A 88 6.00 -4.76 -6.82
N THR A 89 6.75 -4.00 -6.01
CA THR A 89 7.27 -2.68 -6.40
C THR A 89 8.22 -2.71 -7.61
N ASN A 90 8.76 -3.87 -7.97
CA ASN A 90 9.74 -4.01 -9.04
C ASN A 90 9.08 -4.09 -10.43
N LYS A 91 7.76 -4.27 -10.53
CA LYS A 91 7.10 -4.60 -11.80
C LYS A 91 6.38 -3.40 -12.41
N TYR A 92 6.83 -3.04 -13.62
CA TYR A 92 6.12 -2.10 -14.48
C TYR A 92 4.93 -2.79 -15.17
N SER A 93 3.72 -2.28 -14.97
CA SER A 93 2.45 -2.95 -15.33
C SER A 93 1.44 -2.02 -15.99
N GLU A 94 1.92 -1.05 -16.77
CA GLU A 94 1.06 -0.12 -17.51
C GLU A 94 0.01 -0.84 -18.39
N GLY A 95 -1.20 -0.29 -18.39
CA GLY A 95 -2.38 -0.86 -19.03
C GLY A 95 -3.32 -1.51 -18.01
N LEU A 96 -4.23 -2.34 -18.51
CA LEU A 96 -5.19 -3.10 -17.68
C LEU A 96 -4.85 -4.59 -17.72
N PRO A 97 -5.36 -5.41 -16.76
CA PRO A 97 -5.22 -6.86 -16.83
C PRO A 97 -5.63 -7.43 -18.20
N GLY A 98 -4.78 -8.27 -18.79
CA GLY A 98 -4.99 -8.81 -20.14
C GLY A 98 -4.71 -7.85 -21.30
N ALA A 99 -4.46 -6.57 -21.03
CA ALA A 99 -4.17 -5.52 -22.00
C ALA A 99 -2.98 -4.64 -21.55
N ARG A 100 -1.86 -5.29 -21.20
CA ARG A 100 -0.64 -4.64 -20.73
C ARG A 100 0.25 -4.23 -21.90
N TYR A 101 0.94 -3.10 -21.76
CA TYR A 101 1.97 -2.67 -22.71
C TYR A 101 3.27 -3.49 -22.58
N TYR A 102 3.48 -4.13 -21.43
CA TYR A 102 4.71 -4.86 -21.10
C TYR A 102 4.42 -6.33 -20.77
N GLY A 103 5.36 -7.21 -21.11
CA GLY A 103 5.32 -8.62 -20.75
C GLY A 103 5.57 -8.89 -19.26
N GLY A 104 5.38 -10.15 -18.84
CA GLY A 104 5.71 -10.63 -17.49
C GLY A 104 4.72 -10.24 -16.39
N ASN A 105 3.48 -9.88 -16.74
CA ASN A 105 2.45 -9.40 -15.80
C ASN A 105 1.46 -10.50 -15.36
N GLN A 106 1.75 -11.79 -15.62
CA GLN A 106 0.79 -12.89 -15.37
C GLN A 106 0.31 -12.96 -13.92
N VAL A 107 1.19 -12.64 -12.96
CA VAL A 107 0.85 -12.61 -11.52
C VAL A 107 0.29 -11.24 -11.11
N ILE A 108 0.80 -10.15 -11.68
CA ILE A 108 0.27 -8.80 -11.42
C ILE A 108 -1.20 -8.69 -11.83
N ASP A 109 -1.56 -9.25 -12.97
CA ASP A 109 -2.95 -9.29 -13.45
C ASP A 109 -3.86 -10.03 -12.47
N GLN A 110 -3.42 -11.18 -11.94
CA GLN A 110 -4.17 -11.91 -10.91
C GLN A 110 -4.36 -11.08 -9.64
N ILE A 111 -3.32 -10.33 -9.21
CA ILE A 111 -3.38 -9.47 -8.03
C ILE A 111 -4.35 -8.31 -8.25
N GLU A 112 -4.27 -7.63 -9.39
CA GLU A 112 -5.15 -6.49 -9.69
C GLU A 112 -6.61 -6.93 -9.83
N VAL A 113 -6.88 -8.05 -10.54
CA VAL A 113 -8.23 -8.62 -10.64
C VAL A 113 -8.76 -9.03 -9.27
N LEU A 114 -7.93 -9.62 -8.41
CA LEU A 114 -8.32 -9.95 -7.04
C LEU A 114 -8.65 -8.70 -6.22
N CYS A 115 -7.87 -7.62 -6.38
CA CYS A 115 -8.12 -6.33 -5.73
C CYS A 115 -9.46 -5.74 -6.18
N GLN A 116 -9.70 -5.66 -7.49
CA GLN A 116 -10.95 -5.16 -8.07
C GLN A 116 -12.16 -5.95 -7.55
N LYS A 117 -12.08 -7.29 -7.61
CA LYS A 117 -13.13 -8.18 -7.08
C LYS A 117 -13.43 -7.89 -5.61
N ARG A 118 -12.40 -7.83 -4.76
CA ARG A 118 -12.55 -7.57 -3.32
C ARG A 118 -13.07 -6.18 -3.02
N CYS A 119 -12.74 -5.17 -3.83
CA CYS A 119 -13.32 -3.84 -3.71
C CYS A 119 -14.83 -3.87 -3.94
N LEU A 120 -15.30 -4.50 -5.01
CA LEU A 120 -16.74 -4.63 -5.26
C LEU A 120 -17.45 -5.40 -4.14
N GLU A 121 -16.86 -6.51 -3.67
CA GLU A 121 -17.38 -7.29 -2.54
C GLU A 121 -17.46 -6.47 -1.24
N ALA A 122 -16.43 -5.69 -0.93
CA ALA A 122 -16.37 -4.88 0.29
C ALA A 122 -17.49 -3.83 0.37
N PHE A 123 -17.95 -3.33 -0.78
CA PHE A 123 -19.07 -2.39 -0.89
C PHE A 123 -20.40 -3.06 -1.30
N SER A 124 -20.45 -4.39 -1.36
CA SER A 124 -21.66 -5.16 -1.75
C SER A 124 -22.24 -4.75 -3.12
N LEU A 125 -21.36 -4.52 -4.10
CA LEU A 125 -21.74 -4.04 -5.44
C LEU A 125 -21.88 -5.20 -6.44
N ASP A 126 -22.90 -5.15 -7.30
CA ASP A 126 -23.06 -6.09 -8.42
C ASP A 126 -22.02 -5.77 -9.51
N PRO A 127 -21.12 -6.72 -9.86
CA PRO A 127 -20.10 -6.52 -10.89
C PRO A 127 -20.68 -6.28 -12.29
N ASN A 128 -21.95 -6.59 -12.54
CA ASN A 128 -22.60 -6.29 -13.82
C ASN A 128 -23.04 -4.82 -13.92
N LEU A 129 -23.17 -4.12 -12.79
CA LEU A 129 -23.60 -2.73 -12.71
C LEU A 129 -22.44 -1.78 -12.37
N TRP A 130 -21.43 -2.28 -11.65
CA TRP A 130 -20.32 -1.50 -11.13
C TRP A 130 -18.98 -2.04 -11.59
N GLY A 131 -18.16 -1.14 -12.13
CA GLY A 131 -16.72 -1.33 -12.30
C GLY A 131 -15.93 -0.60 -11.21
N VAL A 132 -14.65 -0.94 -11.08
CA VAL A 132 -13.73 -0.23 -10.17
C VAL A 132 -12.35 -0.11 -10.81
N ASN A 133 -11.75 1.07 -10.67
CA ASN A 133 -10.34 1.29 -10.96
C ASN A 133 -9.57 1.38 -9.62
N VAL A 134 -8.57 0.52 -9.44
CA VAL A 134 -7.75 0.40 -8.22
C VAL A 134 -6.33 0.95 -8.39
N GLN A 135 -6.05 1.63 -9.50
CA GLN A 135 -4.74 2.19 -9.83
C GLN A 135 -4.44 3.61 -9.32
N PRO A 136 -5.43 4.49 -8.97
CA PRO A 136 -5.10 5.83 -8.49
C PRO A 136 -4.20 5.82 -7.25
N TYR A 137 -3.12 6.60 -7.27
CA TYR A 137 -2.10 6.58 -6.20
C TYR A 137 -2.58 7.13 -4.86
N SER A 138 -3.59 7.99 -4.85
CA SER A 138 -4.20 8.56 -3.65
C SER A 138 -5.56 9.19 -4.00
N GLY A 139 -6.27 9.71 -3.00
CA GLY A 139 -7.60 10.30 -3.17
C GLY A 139 -7.60 11.54 -4.07
N SER A 140 -6.61 12.44 -3.95
CA SER A 140 -6.57 13.66 -4.75
C SER A 140 -6.36 13.37 -6.25
N PRO A 141 -5.38 12.54 -6.67
CA PRO A 141 -5.27 12.09 -8.07
C PRO A 141 -6.53 11.37 -8.57
N ALA A 142 -7.15 10.50 -7.76
CA ALA A 142 -8.38 9.80 -8.16
C ALA A 142 -9.51 10.76 -8.54
N ASN A 143 -9.69 11.84 -7.77
CA ASN A 143 -10.66 12.89 -8.08
C ASN A 143 -10.32 13.61 -9.39
N VAL A 144 -9.05 13.97 -9.59
CA VAL A 144 -8.60 14.65 -10.82
C VAL A 144 -8.81 13.74 -12.05
N GLU A 145 -8.50 12.45 -11.94
CA GLU A 145 -8.73 11.46 -13.00
C GLU A 145 -10.23 11.36 -13.35
N ALA A 146 -11.10 11.26 -12.34
CA ALA A 146 -12.55 11.22 -12.54
C ALA A 146 -13.08 12.50 -13.22
N TYR A 147 -12.62 13.67 -12.78
CA TYR A 147 -12.99 14.95 -13.39
C TYR A 147 -12.49 15.05 -14.83
N THR A 148 -11.25 14.61 -15.08
CA THR A 148 -10.66 14.60 -16.41
C THR A 148 -11.45 13.71 -17.37
N ALA A 149 -11.85 12.52 -16.90
CA ALA A 149 -12.61 11.55 -17.68
C ALA A 149 -14.03 12.03 -18.01
N LEU A 150 -14.72 12.71 -17.09
CA LEU A 150 -16.13 13.06 -17.23
C LEU A 150 -16.39 14.48 -17.76
N ILE A 151 -15.54 15.43 -17.40
CA ILE A 151 -15.84 16.87 -17.55
C ILE A 151 -15.15 17.46 -18.79
N GLY A 152 -14.02 16.89 -19.22
CA GLY A 152 -13.25 17.36 -20.37
C GLY A 152 -12.60 18.74 -20.16
N GLY A 153 -11.50 18.99 -20.86
CA GLY A 153 -10.55 20.10 -20.59
C GLY A 153 -11.04 21.54 -20.83
N GLY A 154 -12.06 22.01 -20.08
CA GLY A 154 -12.16 23.45 -19.77
C GLY A 154 -13.53 24.11 -19.76
N LYS A 155 -14.66 23.39 -19.94
CA LYS A 155 -16.00 24.01 -19.94
C LYS A 155 -16.99 23.49 -18.92
N GLY A 156 -16.72 22.36 -18.28
CA GLY A 156 -17.61 21.85 -17.24
C GLY A 156 -17.39 22.55 -15.90
N ARG A 157 -18.39 22.47 -15.05
CA ARG A 157 -18.42 23.10 -13.73
C ARG A 157 -18.43 22.01 -12.67
N ILE A 158 -17.67 22.22 -11.60
CA ILE A 158 -17.66 21.36 -10.41
C ILE A 158 -18.21 22.20 -9.25
N MET A 159 -19.14 21.64 -8.50
CA MET A 159 -19.62 22.20 -7.23
C MET A 159 -19.35 21.16 -6.13
N GLY A 160 -18.75 21.60 -5.04
CA GLY A 160 -18.42 20.76 -3.88
C GLY A 160 -18.70 21.47 -2.57
N GLY A 161 -18.57 20.75 -1.46
CA GLY A 161 -18.72 21.33 -0.12
C GLY A 161 -17.70 22.43 0.13
N TYR A 162 -18.13 23.51 0.79
CA TYR A 162 -17.25 24.59 1.22
C TYR A 162 -16.79 24.32 2.66
N PHE A 163 -15.49 24.34 2.90
CA PHE A 163 -14.94 24.27 4.25
C PHE A 163 -15.01 25.66 4.88
N ILE A 164 -15.81 25.79 5.93
CA ILE A 164 -15.77 26.95 6.82
C ILE A 164 -14.66 26.66 7.83
N ASN A 165 -13.68 27.54 7.99
CA ASN A 165 -12.69 27.41 9.07
C ASN A 165 -13.44 27.39 10.40
N ILE A 166 -13.42 26.25 11.09
CA ILE A 166 -13.89 26.09 12.48
C ILE A 166 -12.69 26.25 13.40
#